data_AF-A0A7W2AQG8-F1
#
_entry.id   AF-A0A7W2AQG8-F1
#
_cell.length_a   1.000
_cell.length_b   1.000
_cell.length_c   1.000
_cell.angle_alpha   90.00
_cell.angle_beta   90.00
_cell.angle_gamma   90.00
#
_symmetry.space_group_name_H-M   'P 1'
#
loop_
_entity.id
_entity.type
_entity.pdbx_description
1 polymer ?
#
loop_
_entity_poly.entity_id
_entity_poly.type
_entity_poly.pdbx_seq_one_letter_code
_entity_poly.pdbx_strand_id
1 'polypeptide(L)'
;MEEMKTVETLYLFWIKCKDCETVIKSNCCQTEKPHPGQRFVCNSSKCREEQKEVLSYSEFNVINDVRQQKIWLQDTPYAGKDVQSIITGMVTVARKG
;
A
#
# COMPACT_ATOMS: atom_id res chain seq x y z
N MET A 1 -13.59 -25.47 -12.50
CA MET A 1 -12.38 -25.08 -11.76
C MET A 1 -12.17 -23.62 -12.05
N GLU A 2 -12.50 -22.73 -11.11
CA GLU A 2 -12.08 -21.33 -11.21
C GLU A 2 -10.56 -21.31 -11.08
N GLU A 3 -9.86 -20.85 -12.11
CA GLU A 3 -8.43 -20.53 -12.00
C GLU A 3 -8.27 -19.52 -10.88
N MET A 4 -7.69 -19.94 -9.75
CA MET A 4 -7.27 -19.01 -8.71
C MET A 4 -6.20 -18.11 -9.34
N LYS A 5 -6.56 -16.86 -9.66
CA LYS A 5 -5.59 -15.85 -10.11
C LYS A 5 -4.57 -15.63 -9.01
N THR A 6 -3.39 -16.25 -9.16
CA THR A 6 -2.23 -15.98 -8.33
C THR A 6 -1.80 -14.52 -8.50
N VAL A 7 -1.52 -13.86 -7.40
CA VAL A 7 -0.97 -12.50 -7.41
C VAL A 7 0.55 -12.63 -7.36
N GLU A 8 1.24 -12.23 -8.43
CA GLU A 8 2.71 -12.33 -8.48
C GLU A 8 3.36 -11.42 -7.42
N THR A 9 2.93 -10.16 -7.34
CA THR A 9 3.44 -9.20 -6.35
C THR A 9 2.31 -8.38 -5.76
N LEU A 10 2.29 -8.26 -4.44
CA LEU A 10 1.42 -7.33 -3.73
C LEU A 10 2.25 -6.24 -3.06
N TYR A 11 1.96 -4.98 -3.37
CA TYR A 11 2.57 -3.84 -2.71
C TYR A 11 1.74 -3.46 -1.48
N LEU A 12 2.25 -3.71 -0.29
CA LEU A 12 1.69 -3.20 0.97
C LEU A 12 2.42 -1.93 1.35
N PHE A 13 1.72 -0.88 1.77
CA PHE A 13 2.42 0.35 2.14
C PHE A 13 1.70 1.21 3.14
N TRP A 14 2.50 2.03 3.82
CA TRP A 14 2.00 3.14 4.63
C TRP A 14 1.99 4.42 3.82
N ILE A 15 1.10 5.34 4.19
CA ILE A 15 1.00 6.64 3.53
C ILE A 15 1.55 7.70 4.47
N LYS A 16 2.63 8.38 4.07
CA LYS A 16 3.13 9.59 4.72
C LYS A 16 2.59 10.81 4.00
N CYS A 17 1.75 11.58 4.65
CA CYS A 17 1.29 12.86 4.11
C CYS A 17 2.24 13.98 4.50
N LYS A 18 2.80 14.71 3.53
CA LYS A 18 3.67 15.88 3.80
C LYS A 18 2.90 17.06 4.37
N ASP A 19 1.65 17.28 3.99
CA ASP A 19 0.94 18.50 4.40
C ASP A 19 0.47 18.46 5.86
N CYS A 20 0.20 17.28 6.41
CA CYS A 20 -0.23 17.12 7.82
C CYS A 20 0.73 16.29 8.67
N GLU A 21 1.85 15.87 8.08
CA GLU A 21 2.92 15.06 8.67
C GLU A 21 2.46 13.74 9.29
N THR A 22 1.24 13.30 8.94
CA THR A 22 0.64 12.08 9.48
C THR A 22 1.12 10.87 8.67
N VAL A 23 1.51 9.81 9.39
CA VAL A 23 1.75 8.50 8.81
C VAL A 23 0.52 7.62 9.05
N ILE A 24 -0.16 7.27 7.97
CA ILE A 24 -1.32 6.40 7.97
C ILE A 24 -0.80 4.97 7.75
N LYS A 25 -0.88 4.16 8.81
CA LYS A 25 -0.52 2.73 8.79
C LYS A 25 -1.70 1.83 8.46
N SER A 26 -2.57 2.28 7.55
CA SER A 26 -3.66 1.45 7.04
C SER A 26 -3.10 0.36 6.15
N ASN A 27 -3.84 -0.73 5.99
CA ASN A 27 -3.51 -1.85 5.11
C ASN A 27 -3.72 -1.49 3.63
N CYS A 28 -3.09 -0.40 3.19
CA CYS A 28 -3.11 0.00 1.80
C CYS A 28 -2.34 -1.04 0.99
N CYS A 29 -3.00 -1.54 -0.05
CA CYS A 29 -2.47 -2.58 -0.90
C CYS A 29 -2.91 -2.40 -2.35
N GLN A 30 -2.04 -2.75 -3.29
CA GLN A 30 -2.33 -2.83 -4.72
C GLN A 30 -1.36 -3.79 -5.41
N THR A 31 -1.76 -4.33 -6.55
CA THR A 31 -0.94 -5.22 -7.38
C THR A 31 0.04 -4.47 -8.27
N GLU A 32 -0.14 -3.17 -8.44
CA GLU A 32 0.75 -2.30 -9.21
C GLU A 32 1.63 -1.48 -8.27
N LYS A 33 2.87 -1.22 -8.68
CA LYS A 33 3.79 -0.38 -7.90
C LYS A 33 3.25 1.04 -7.78
N PRO A 34 3.19 1.63 -6.57
CA PRO A 34 2.82 3.04 -6.43
C PRO A 34 3.78 3.93 -7.21
N HIS A 35 3.24 4.86 -7.98
CA HIS A 35 4.01 5.72 -8.89
C HIS A 35 3.65 7.19 -8.70
N PRO A 36 4.59 8.13 -8.99
CA PRO A 36 4.31 9.56 -8.95
C PRO A 36 3.12 9.93 -9.84
N GLY A 37 2.27 10.84 -9.38
CA GLY A 37 1.04 11.23 -10.09
C GLY A 37 -0.21 10.44 -9.68
N GLN A 38 -0.07 9.25 -9.09
CA GLN A 38 -1.18 8.50 -8.53
C GLN A 38 -1.84 9.30 -7.39
N ARG A 39 -3.16 9.17 -7.20
CA ARG A 39 -3.89 9.87 -6.14
C ARG A 39 -4.29 8.96 -4.98
N PHE A 40 -4.14 9.48 -3.75
CA PHE A 40 -4.58 8.84 -2.51
C PHE A 40 -5.36 9.82 -1.65
N VAL A 41 -6.35 9.31 -0.92
CA VAL A 41 -7.09 10.11 0.06
C VAL A 41 -6.34 10.09 1.38
N CYS A 42 -6.07 11.27 1.95
CA CYS A 42 -5.49 11.37 3.28
C CYS A 42 -6.60 11.41 4.34
N ASN A 43 -6.84 10.27 5.00
CA ASN A 43 -7.87 10.13 6.04
C ASN A 43 -7.47 10.78 7.40
N SER A 44 -6.45 11.63 7.42
CA SER A 44 -6.12 12.41 8.62
C SER A 44 -7.18 13.47 8.85
N SER A 45 -7.62 13.65 10.10
CA SER A 45 -8.57 14.71 10.49
C SER A 45 -8.06 16.12 10.14
N LYS A 46 -6.74 16.30 10.03
CA LYS A 46 -6.09 17.55 9.59
C LYS A 46 -6.29 17.85 8.10
N CYS A 47 -6.49 16.83 7.28
CA CYS A 47 -6.62 16.95 5.83
C CYS A 47 -8.03 16.79 5.30
N ARG A 48 -9.02 16.51 6.17
CA ARG A 48 -10.45 16.41 5.80
C ARG A 48 -10.67 15.53 4.55
N GLU A 49 -9.97 14.40 4.47
CA GLU A 49 -10.10 13.44 3.36
C GLU A 49 -9.76 14.04 1.98
N GLU A 50 -8.84 14.99 1.93
CA GLU A 50 -8.38 15.56 0.67
C GLU A 50 -7.61 14.53 -0.18
N GLN A 51 -7.84 14.56 -1.50
CA GLN A 51 -7.04 13.82 -2.48
C GLN A 51 -5.66 14.45 -2.64
N LYS A 52 -4.63 13.61 -2.57
CA LYS A 52 -3.22 13.98 -2.63
C LYS A 52 -2.50 13.17 -3.66
N GLU A 53 -1.49 13.76 -4.27
CA GLU A 53 -0.68 13.13 -5.28
C GLU A 53 0.51 12.41 -4.63
N VAL A 54 0.82 11.21 -5.12
CA VAL A 54 2.07 10.53 -4.79
C VAL A 54 3.23 11.34 -5.32
N LEU A 55 4.14 11.68 -4.42
CA LEU A 55 5.43 12.28 -4.75
C LEU A 55 6.50 11.21 -4.91
N SER A 56 6.48 10.19 -4.05
CA SER A 56 7.48 9.13 -4.06
C SER A 56 6.96 7.86 -3.41
N TYR A 57 7.61 6.75 -3.76
CA TYR A 57 7.44 5.45 -3.13
C TYR A 57 8.82 4.89 -2.75
N SER A 58 8.95 4.43 -1.51
CA SER A 58 10.18 3.83 -0.98
C SER A 58 9.89 2.43 -0.46
N GLU A 59 10.61 1.44 -0.97
CA GLU A 59 10.53 0.06 -0.53
C GLU A 59 11.45 -0.15 0.68
N PHE A 60 11.04 -0.97 1.64
CA PHE A 60 11.89 -1.28 2.79
C PHE A 60 12.00 -2.78 3.11
N ASN A 61 11.09 -3.62 2.62
CA ASN A 61 11.20 -5.07 2.81
C ASN A 61 10.49 -5.84 1.70
N VAL A 62 10.94 -7.08 1.46
CA VAL A 62 10.33 -8.04 0.53
C VAL A 62 10.09 -9.33 1.29
N ILE A 63 8.87 -9.84 1.23
CA ILE A 63 8.39 -11.00 1.99
C ILE A 63 7.96 -12.10 1.01
N ASN A 64 8.81 -13.13 0.93
CA ASN A 64 8.57 -14.32 0.12
C ASN A 64 8.25 -15.56 0.97
N ASP A 65 8.38 -15.46 2.30
CA ASP A 65 8.04 -16.56 3.20
C ASP A 65 6.53 -16.69 3.36
N VAL A 66 5.99 -17.88 3.06
CA VAL A 66 4.54 -18.15 3.05
C VAL A 66 3.90 -17.91 4.42
N ARG A 67 4.60 -18.18 5.53
CA ARG A 67 4.02 -17.96 6.87
C ARG A 67 3.93 -16.47 7.18
N GLN A 68 4.98 -15.71 6.87
CA GLN A 68 4.96 -14.26 7.00
C GLN A 68 3.93 -13.63 6.08
N GLN A 69 3.84 -14.06 4.82
CA GLN A 69 2.82 -13.59 3.89
C GLN A 69 1.42 -13.76 4.47
N LYS A 70 1.10 -14.94 5.01
CA LYS A 70 -0.19 -15.17 5.67
C LYS A 70 -0.47 -14.14 6.77
N ILE A 71 0.51 -13.83 7.62
CA ILE A 71 0.37 -12.83 8.70
C ILE A 71 0.05 -11.44 8.11
N TRP A 72 0.84 -11.00 7.13
CA TRP A 72 0.69 -9.67 6.53
C TRP A 72 -0.60 -9.51 5.71
N LEU A 73 -1.15 -10.61 5.19
CA LEU A 73 -2.37 -10.60 4.40
C LEU A 73 -3.65 -10.67 5.25
N GLN A 74 -3.58 -11.01 6.55
CA GLN A 74 -4.76 -11.26 7.41
C GLN A 74 -5.79 -10.14 7.35
N ASP A 75 -5.32 -8.89 7.37
CA ASP A 75 -6.18 -7.71 7.42
C ASP A 75 -6.29 -7.01 6.05
N THR A 76 -6.11 -7.76 4.96
CA THR A 76 -6.18 -7.27 3.58
C THR A 76 -7.26 -8.00 2.77
N PRO A 77 -7.75 -7.44 1.65
CA PRO A 77 -8.60 -8.16 0.70
C PRO A 77 -7.93 -9.39 0.03
N TYR A 78 -6.67 -9.66 0.35
CA TYR A 78 -5.87 -10.78 -0.13
C TYR A 78 -5.69 -11.86 0.95
N ALA A 79 -6.39 -11.76 2.09
CA ALA A 79 -6.44 -12.82 3.10
C ALA A 79 -6.85 -14.16 2.46
N GLY A 80 -6.01 -15.18 2.61
CA GLY A 80 -6.24 -16.51 2.05
C GLY A 80 -5.99 -16.66 0.54
N LYS A 81 -5.52 -15.60 -0.15
CA LYS A 81 -5.11 -15.68 -1.55
C LYS A 81 -3.66 -16.14 -1.68
N ASP A 82 -3.35 -16.72 -2.83
CA ASP A 82 -1.99 -17.07 -3.21
C ASP A 82 -1.25 -15.84 -3.75
N VAL A 83 -0.24 -15.39 -3.00
CA VAL A 83 0.58 -14.23 -3.32
C VAL A 83 2.03 -14.69 -3.32
N GLN A 84 2.74 -14.56 -4.45
CA GLN A 84 4.11 -15.06 -4.55
C GLN A 84 5.10 -14.17 -3.80
N SER A 85 4.91 -12.85 -3.85
CA SER A 85 5.75 -11.89 -3.15
C SER A 85 4.94 -10.73 -2.57
N ILE A 86 5.32 -10.25 -1.39
CA ILE A 86 4.81 -9.01 -0.82
C ILE A 86 5.97 -8.02 -0.72
N ILE A 87 5.80 -6.85 -1.31
CA ILE A 87 6.75 -5.74 -1.17
C ILE A 87 6.13 -4.72 -0.23
N THR A 88 6.81 -4.44 0.88
CA THR A 88 6.35 -3.42 1.83
C THR A 88 7.09 -2.10 1.60
N GLY A 89 6.36 -0.99 1.61
CA GLY A 89 6.94 0.32 1.38
C GLY A 89 6.19 1.49 2.03
N MET A 90 6.63 2.69 1.70
CA MET A 90 6.02 3.94 2.13
C MET A 90 5.76 4.82 0.92
N VAL A 91 4.50 5.23 0.76
CA VAL A 91 4.07 6.21 -0.23
C VAL A 91 4.08 7.58 0.44
N THR A 92 4.78 8.55 -0.14
CA THR A 92 4.74 9.95 0.31
C THR A 92 3.78 10.73 -0.58
N VAL A 93 2.81 11.41 0.03
CA VAL A 93 1.77 12.18 -0.68
C VAL A 93 1.74 13.65 -0.25
N ALA A 94 1.33 14.53 -1.15
CA ALA A 94 1.08 15.95 -0.86
C ALA A 94 -0.06 16.51 -1.71
N ARG A 95 -0.60 17.67 -1.30
CA ARG A 95 -1.53 18.44 -2.14
C ARG A 95 -0.84 18.78 -3.46
N LYS A 96 -1.60 18.68 -4.56
CA LYS A 96 -1.13 19.13 -5.87
C LYS A 96 -0.88 20.64 -5.84
N GLY A 97 0.35 21.04 -6.11
CA GLY A 97 0.75 22.45 -6.25
C GLY A 97 0.19 23.09 -7.52
#